data_AF-A0A969G0V0-F1
#
_entry.id   AF-A0A969G0V0-F1
#
_cell.length_a   1.000
_cell.length_b   1.000
_cell.length_c   1.000
_cell.angle_alpha   90.00
_cell.angle_beta   90.00
_cell.angle_gamma   90.00
#
_symmetry.space_group_name_H-M   'P 1'
#
loop_
_entity.id
_entity.type
_entity.pdbx_description
1 polymer ?
#
loop_
_entity_poly.entity_id
_entity_poly.type
_entity_poly.pdbx_seq_one_letter_code
_entity_poly.pdbx_strand_id
1 'polypeptide(L)'
;MAASLLRHSSRVEVWGLGALFLLVVCYCQWDESRVLRSGPPAWSAIAVGIVVGLWVLFKAWNFVEDEAFLRCLPVASLLSWGLVSFGWDSFERYWSGFVLFGFLALPWDAIYGFVDLSLWTAQFSHLLLLLMGLEGERLGTLIRLGSGSIEVYHGCSGLKLILQLVGFSLMYLVLNPQKWWGYGGVILGAIAIGFGLNGVRVAIMAILISLGDELAFEYWHLGDGSLIFSAIAVGCLGIWGWGLQRWLKNVNDGIVL
;
A
#
# COMPACT_ATOMS: atom_id res chain seq x y z
N MET A 1 10.84 -5.11 22.29
CA MET A 1 11.28 -6.05 21.23
C MET A 1 10.26 -6.16 20.08
N ALA A 2 8.96 -6.35 20.36
CA ALA A 2 7.93 -6.36 19.29
C ALA A 2 7.85 -5.04 18.49
N ALA A 3 7.95 -3.88 19.17
CA ALA A 3 7.94 -2.58 18.50
C ALA A 3 9.15 -2.35 17.57
N SER A 4 10.34 -2.86 17.91
CA SER A 4 11.53 -2.74 17.07
C SER A 4 11.46 -3.64 15.84
N LEU A 5 10.86 -4.82 15.95
CA LEU A 5 10.64 -5.75 14.84
C LEU A 5 9.55 -5.26 13.88
N LEU A 6 8.42 -4.74 14.40
CA LEU A 6 7.37 -4.11 13.60
C LEU A 6 7.88 -2.89 12.82
N ARG A 7 8.81 -2.13 13.41
CA ARG A 7 9.50 -0.99 12.78
C ARG A 7 10.59 -1.40 11.78
N HIS A 8 11.06 -2.64 11.85
CA HIS A 8 12.02 -3.19 10.90
C HIS A 8 11.30 -3.80 9.69
N SER A 9 10.24 -4.59 9.90
CA SER A 9 9.43 -5.15 8.80
C SER A 9 8.75 -4.06 7.98
N SER A 10 8.19 -3.04 8.64
CA SER A 10 7.57 -1.90 7.94
C SER A 10 8.57 -1.15 7.06
N ARG A 11 9.85 -1.07 7.49
CA ARG A 11 10.90 -0.48 6.68
C ARG A 11 11.15 -1.34 5.43
N VAL A 12 11.38 -2.64 5.58
CA VAL A 12 11.66 -3.53 4.43
C VAL A 12 10.55 -3.48 3.38
N GLU A 13 9.27 -3.48 3.80
CA GLU A 13 8.12 -3.36 2.90
C GLU A 13 8.08 -2.01 2.17
N VAL A 14 8.31 -0.91 2.88
CA VAL A 14 8.36 0.46 2.32
C VAL A 14 9.52 0.61 1.33
N TRP A 15 10.69 0.04 1.63
CA TRP A 15 11.84 0.03 0.71
C TRP A 15 11.60 -0.82 -0.53
N GLY A 16 11.00 -2.00 -0.37
CA GLY A 16 10.66 -2.88 -1.48
C GLY A 16 9.66 -2.24 -2.45
N LEU A 17 8.57 -1.67 -1.90
CA LEU A 17 7.58 -0.94 -2.70
C LEU A 17 8.18 0.32 -3.33
N GLY A 18 9.00 1.07 -2.59
CA GLY A 18 9.69 2.25 -3.09
C GLY A 18 10.64 1.95 -4.26
N ALA A 19 11.39 0.84 -4.20
CA ALA A 19 12.25 0.39 -5.29
C ALA A 19 11.43 0.03 -6.54
N LEU A 20 10.30 -0.68 -6.37
CA LEU A 20 9.39 -1.00 -7.47
C LEU A 20 8.77 0.26 -8.09
N PHE A 21 8.37 1.23 -7.27
CA PHE A 21 7.87 2.52 -7.74
C PHE A 21 8.93 3.26 -8.53
N LEU A 22 10.18 3.29 -8.06
CA LEU A 22 11.28 3.91 -8.80
C LEU A 22 11.48 3.26 -10.16
N LEU A 23 11.44 1.92 -10.24
CA LEU A 23 11.54 1.20 -11.52
C LEU A 23 10.41 1.58 -12.48
N VAL A 24 9.16 1.65 -12.00
CA VAL A 24 8.01 2.07 -12.81
C VAL A 24 8.15 3.51 -13.29
N VAL A 25 8.57 4.43 -12.41
CA VAL A 25 8.80 5.83 -12.78
C VAL A 25 9.90 5.93 -13.84
N CYS A 26 11.04 5.26 -13.65
CA CYS A 26 12.11 5.24 -14.63
C CYS A 26 11.62 4.67 -15.99
N TYR A 27 10.80 3.63 -15.97
CA TYR A 27 10.20 3.05 -17.18
C TYR A 27 9.28 4.04 -17.91
N CYS A 28 8.33 4.66 -17.21
CA CYS A 28 7.42 5.65 -17.82
C CYS A 28 8.19 6.83 -18.43
N GLN A 29 9.24 7.28 -17.75
CA GLN A 29 10.07 8.39 -18.23
C GLN A 29 10.92 8.02 -19.43
N TRP A 30 11.40 6.78 -19.49
CA TRP A 30 12.08 6.26 -20.66
C TRP A 30 11.16 6.25 -21.89
N ASP A 31 9.89 5.86 -21.72
CA ASP A 31 8.91 5.83 -22.80
C ASP A 31 8.57 7.25 -23.32
N GLU A 32 8.29 8.18 -22.41
CA GLU A 32 7.95 9.58 -22.75
C GLU A 32 9.13 10.43 -23.24
N SER A 33 10.38 10.02 -22.96
CA SER A 33 11.59 10.73 -23.40
C SER A 33 11.72 10.85 -24.92
N ARG A 34 10.94 10.08 -25.69
CA ARG A 34 10.95 10.06 -27.15
C ARG A 34 10.24 11.27 -27.79
N VAL A 35 9.50 12.08 -27.03
CA VAL A 35 8.80 13.27 -27.53
C VAL A 35 9.33 14.51 -26.80
N LEU A 36 10.49 15.01 -27.22
CA LEU A 36 11.08 16.23 -26.65
C LEU A 36 10.48 17.47 -27.33
N ARG A 37 9.61 18.20 -26.60
CA ARG A 37 9.33 19.61 -26.88
C ARG A 37 9.89 20.43 -25.72
N SER A 38 11.00 21.12 -25.95
CA SER A 38 11.56 22.06 -24.98
C SER A 38 10.90 23.43 -25.15
N GLY A 39 10.10 23.85 -24.17
CA GLY A 39 9.72 25.25 -24.02
C GLY A 39 10.91 26.12 -23.56
N PRO A 40 10.76 27.46 -23.55
CA PRO A 40 11.77 28.35 -22.99
C PRO A 40 11.97 28.08 -21.48
N PRO A 41 13.18 28.28 -20.94
CA PRO A 41 13.48 27.96 -19.54
C PRO A 41 12.70 28.86 -18.58
N ALA A 42 11.95 28.24 -17.67
CA ALA A 42 11.28 28.92 -16.56
C ALA A 42 12.26 29.11 -15.38
N TRP A 43 13.02 30.22 -15.37
CA TRP A 43 14.02 30.50 -14.33
C TRP A 43 13.50 30.45 -12.89
N SER A 44 12.22 30.80 -12.68
CA SER A 44 11.57 30.69 -11.38
C SER A 44 11.43 29.23 -10.92
N ALA A 45 11.05 28.32 -11.82
CA ALA A 45 10.96 26.89 -11.52
C ALA A 45 12.34 26.32 -11.19
N ILE A 46 13.36 26.66 -11.98
CA ILE A 46 14.74 26.21 -11.76
C ILE A 46 15.24 26.66 -10.38
N ALA A 47 15.02 27.93 -10.02
CA ALA A 47 15.40 28.45 -8.70
C ALA A 47 14.71 27.68 -7.55
N VAL A 48 13.40 27.43 -7.66
CA VAL A 48 12.66 26.62 -6.68
C VAL A 48 13.21 25.20 -6.62
N GLY A 49 13.47 24.56 -7.76
CA GLY A 49 14.03 23.22 -7.83
C GLY A 49 15.40 23.10 -7.15
N ILE A 50 16.27 24.10 -7.32
CA ILE A 50 17.57 24.19 -6.63
C ILE A 50 17.36 24.34 -5.12
N VAL A 51 16.46 25.24 -4.68
CA VAL A 51 16.18 25.44 -3.25
C VAL A 51 15.67 24.14 -2.60
N VAL A 52 14.73 23.45 -3.25
CA VAL A 52 14.22 22.15 -2.76
C VAL A 52 15.34 21.11 -2.73
N GLY A 53 16.18 21.05 -3.76
CA GLY A 53 17.31 20.11 -3.82
C GLY A 53 18.34 20.36 -2.71
N LEU A 54 18.71 21.62 -2.47
CA LEU A 54 19.60 22.01 -1.38
C LEU A 54 18.99 21.69 -0.02
N TRP A 55 17.69 21.90 0.17
CA TRP A 55 16.99 21.50 1.39
C TRP A 55 17.03 19.99 1.62
N VAL A 56 16.80 19.19 0.57
CA VAL A 56 16.90 17.72 0.63
C VAL A 56 18.33 17.30 1.03
N LEU A 57 19.35 17.85 0.37
CA LEU A 57 20.75 17.54 0.69
C LEU A 57 21.12 17.96 2.11
N PHE A 58 20.70 19.15 2.54
CA PHE A 58 20.93 19.65 3.90
C PHE A 58 20.27 18.74 4.95
N LYS A 59 19.01 18.34 4.75
CA LYS A 59 18.31 17.42 5.65
C LYS A 59 18.95 16.03 5.66
N ALA A 60 19.30 15.50 4.49
CA ALA A 60 19.98 14.21 4.37
C ALA A 60 21.34 14.20 5.08
N TRP A 61 22.07 15.32 5.06
CA TRP A 61 23.35 15.45 5.75
C TRP A 61 23.21 15.52 7.27
N ASN A 62 22.18 16.21 7.78
CA ASN A 62 22.06 16.50 9.21
C ASN A 62 21.14 15.52 9.98
N PHE A 63 20.15 14.91 9.33
CA PHE A 63 19.03 14.24 10.03
C PHE A 63 18.42 13.10 9.20
N VAL A 64 19.10 11.94 9.18
CA VAL A 64 18.63 10.72 8.50
C VAL A 64 17.51 10.01 9.29
N GLU A 65 17.37 10.26 10.59
CA GLU A 65 16.40 9.53 11.45
C GLU A 65 14.96 10.10 11.43
N ASP A 66 14.73 11.18 10.69
CA ASP A 66 13.40 11.78 10.56
C ASP A 66 12.52 10.97 9.59
N GLU A 67 11.59 10.17 10.13
CA GLU A 67 10.70 9.32 9.34
C GLU A 67 9.83 10.11 8.35
N ALA A 68 9.38 11.33 8.72
CA ALA A 68 8.60 12.17 7.83
C ALA A 68 9.44 12.64 6.64
N PHE A 69 10.70 13.02 6.90
CA PHE A 69 11.64 13.36 5.84
C PHE A 69 11.91 12.17 4.91
N LEU A 70 12.18 10.98 5.45
CA LEU A 70 12.43 9.78 4.65
C LEU A 70 11.24 9.40 3.76
N ARG A 71 10.01 9.56 4.24
CA ARG A 71 8.79 9.34 3.45
C ARG A 71 8.63 10.36 2.32
N CYS A 72 8.91 11.64 2.59
CA CYS A 72 8.80 12.72 1.60
C CYS A 72 9.99 12.79 0.63
N LEU A 73 11.11 12.13 0.94
CA LEU A 73 12.36 12.19 0.18
C LEU A 73 12.15 11.89 -1.32
N PRO A 74 11.49 10.80 -1.75
CA PRO A 74 11.36 10.50 -3.17
C PRO A 74 10.55 11.55 -3.94
N VAL A 75 9.49 12.10 -3.33
CA VAL A 75 8.67 13.18 -3.92
C VAL A 75 9.48 14.47 -4.05
N ALA A 76 10.18 14.86 -2.98
CA ALA A 76 10.99 16.07 -2.96
C ALA A 76 12.15 16.00 -3.96
N SER A 77 12.80 14.84 -4.08
CA SER A 77 13.84 14.58 -5.07
C SER A 77 13.30 14.65 -6.50
N LEU A 78 12.14 14.03 -6.77
CA LEU A 78 11.49 14.09 -8.07
C LEU A 78 11.09 15.53 -8.45
N LEU A 79 10.53 16.28 -7.49
CA LEU A 79 10.16 17.68 -7.67
C LEU A 79 11.38 18.56 -7.98
N SER A 80 12.46 18.41 -7.21
CA SER A 80 13.70 19.16 -7.43
C SER A 80 14.27 18.89 -8.83
N TRP A 81 14.43 17.60 -9.19
CA TRP A 81 14.96 17.21 -10.49
C TRP A 81 14.07 17.66 -11.65
N GLY A 82 12.75 17.50 -11.49
CA GLY A 82 11.78 17.85 -12.51
C GLY A 82 11.76 19.36 -12.79
N LEU A 83 11.71 20.19 -11.75
CA LEU A 83 11.71 21.65 -11.89
C LEU A 83 13.00 22.19 -12.53
N VAL A 84 14.16 21.60 -12.21
CA VAL A 84 15.45 21.98 -12.81
C VAL A 84 15.52 21.59 -14.29
N SER A 85 14.99 20.41 -14.65
CA SER A 85 15.14 19.86 -16.00
C SER A 85 14.07 20.37 -16.98
N PHE A 86 12.83 20.56 -16.51
CA PHE A 86 11.67 20.81 -17.36
C PHE A 86 10.80 21.98 -16.87
N GLY A 87 11.19 22.69 -15.81
CA GLY A 87 10.40 23.78 -15.27
C GLY A 87 9.03 23.31 -14.73
N TRP A 88 7.99 24.11 -14.91
CA TRP A 88 6.63 23.79 -14.43
C TRP A 88 5.96 22.65 -15.20
N ASP A 89 6.38 22.39 -16.44
CA ASP A 89 5.87 21.27 -17.26
C ASP A 89 6.26 19.90 -16.65
N SER A 90 7.17 19.89 -15.68
CA SER A 90 7.56 18.69 -14.94
C SER A 90 6.40 18.00 -14.22
N PHE A 91 5.34 18.72 -13.82
CA PHE A 91 4.19 18.12 -13.14
C PHE A 91 3.38 17.20 -14.04
N GLU A 92 3.15 17.61 -15.28
CA GLU A 92 2.44 16.78 -16.26
C GLU A 92 3.32 15.59 -16.67
N ARG A 93 4.61 15.85 -16.90
CA ARG A 93 5.57 14.82 -17.34
C ARG A 93 5.85 13.75 -16.28
N TYR A 94 6.02 14.16 -15.02
CA TYR A 94 6.32 13.25 -13.92
C TYR A 94 5.08 12.88 -13.10
N TRP A 95 3.88 13.05 -13.64
CA TRP A 95 2.63 12.79 -12.92
C TRP A 95 2.59 11.37 -12.32
N SER A 96 3.03 10.38 -13.09
CA SER A 96 3.18 8.99 -12.64
C SER A 96 4.04 8.87 -11.37
N GLY A 97 5.17 9.57 -11.32
CA GLY A 97 6.05 9.60 -10.16
C GLY A 97 5.48 10.35 -8.98
N PHE A 98 4.77 11.47 -9.22
CA PHE A 98 4.09 12.19 -8.14
C PHE A 98 2.98 11.36 -7.49
N VAL A 99 2.22 10.59 -8.28
CA VAL A 99 1.19 9.67 -7.74
C VAL A 99 1.83 8.57 -6.89
N LEU A 100 2.85 7.88 -7.43
CA LEU A 100 3.48 6.74 -6.74
C LEU A 100 4.27 7.18 -5.51
N PHE A 101 5.16 8.16 -5.63
CA PHE A 101 5.92 8.64 -4.48
C PHE A 101 5.06 9.43 -3.50
N GLY A 102 4.02 10.13 -3.98
CA GLY A 102 3.03 10.78 -3.11
C GLY A 102 2.28 9.78 -2.23
N PHE A 103 1.92 8.62 -2.77
CA PHE A 103 1.37 7.52 -1.99
C PHE A 103 2.33 7.07 -0.88
N LEU A 104 3.63 6.99 -1.15
CA LEU A 104 4.63 6.61 -0.16
C LEU A 104 4.86 7.70 0.92
N ALA A 105 4.73 8.97 0.53
CA ALA A 105 4.91 10.11 1.42
C ALA A 105 3.79 10.24 2.46
N LEU A 106 2.61 9.70 2.17
CA LEU A 106 1.43 9.87 3.01
C LEU A 106 1.55 9.08 4.33
N PRO A 107 1.28 9.71 5.50
CA PRO A 107 1.34 9.03 6.78
C PRO A 107 0.08 8.20 7.01
N TRP A 108 -0.01 7.05 6.36
CA TRP A 108 -1.21 6.20 6.40
C TRP A 108 -1.65 5.78 7.79
N ASP A 109 -0.73 5.76 8.77
CA ASP A 109 -1.04 5.50 10.18
C ASP A 109 -2.05 6.52 10.76
N ALA A 110 -2.13 7.73 10.20
CA ALA A 110 -3.11 8.75 10.59
C ALA A 110 -4.56 8.32 10.32
N ILE A 111 -4.79 7.33 9.43
CA ILE A 111 -6.13 6.78 9.16
C ILE A 111 -6.78 6.20 10.40
N TYR A 112 -6.00 5.67 11.34
CA TYR A 112 -6.54 5.11 12.58
C TYR A 112 -7.24 6.15 13.46
N GLY A 113 -6.98 7.45 13.27
CA GLY A 113 -7.72 8.52 13.93
C GLY A 113 -9.15 8.71 13.39
N PHE A 114 -9.45 8.18 12.19
CA PHE A 114 -10.73 8.35 11.51
C PHE A 114 -11.50 7.04 11.37
N VAL A 115 -10.81 5.91 11.25
CA VAL A 115 -11.41 4.59 11.03
C VAL A 115 -10.75 3.55 11.91
N ASP A 116 -11.55 2.87 12.74
CA ASP A 116 -11.09 1.74 13.55
C ASP A 116 -11.13 0.43 12.76
N LEU A 117 -10.15 0.24 11.86
CA LEU A 117 -10.03 -1.00 11.09
C LEU A 117 -9.86 -2.25 11.98
N SER A 118 -9.35 -2.09 13.20
CA SER A 118 -9.15 -3.19 14.14
C SER A 118 -10.50 -3.76 14.59
N LEU A 119 -11.46 -2.90 14.92
CA LEU A 119 -12.81 -3.31 15.28
C LEU A 119 -13.51 -4.05 14.13
N TRP A 120 -13.42 -3.50 12.91
CA TRP A 120 -14.03 -4.10 11.73
C TRP A 120 -13.42 -5.46 11.40
N THR A 121 -12.09 -5.57 11.51
CA THR A 121 -11.38 -6.84 11.35
C THR A 121 -11.80 -7.83 12.42
N ALA A 122 -11.93 -7.42 13.68
CA ALA A 122 -12.36 -8.30 14.76
C ALA A 122 -13.79 -8.83 14.55
N GLN A 123 -14.70 -7.97 14.11
CA GLN A 123 -16.08 -8.35 13.76
C GLN A 123 -16.11 -9.35 12.60
N PHE A 124 -15.39 -9.06 11.52
CA PHE A 124 -15.35 -9.91 10.34
C PHE A 124 -14.68 -11.26 10.63
N SER A 125 -13.59 -11.27 11.41
CA SER A 125 -12.91 -12.51 11.81
C SER A 125 -13.78 -13.37 12.72
N HIS A 126 -14.50 -12.75 13.68
CA HIS A 126 -15.47 -13.46 14.52
C HIS A 126 -16.61 -14.07 13.69
N LEU A 127 -17.11 -13.33 12.70
CA LEU A 127 -18.11 -13.87 11.76
C LEU A 127 -17.58 -15.11 11.02
N LEU A 128 -16.33 -15.08 10.54
CA LEU A 128 -15.72 -16.25 9.90
C LEU A 128 -15.64 -17.46 10.84
N LEU A 129 -15.27 -17.25 12.11
CA LEU A 129 -15.25 -18.31 13.12
C LEU A 129 -16.64 -18.91 13.35
N LEU A 130 -17.67 -18.05 13.46
CA LEU A 130 -19.06 -18.49 13.61
C LEU A 130 -19.53 -19.31 12.40
N LEU A 131 -19.18 -18.89 11.19
CA LEU A 131 -19.48 -19.62 9.96
C LEU A 131 -18.78 -20.99 9.89
N MET A 132 -17.63 -21.14 10.56
CA MET A 132 -16.92 -22.42 10.71
C MET A 132 -17.51 -23.30 11.82
N GLY A 133 -18.56 -22.84 12.53
CA GLY A 133 -19.18 -23.56 13.64
C GLY A 133 -18.40 -23.46 14.96
N LEU A 134 -17.48 -22.49 15.07
CA LEU A 134 -16.68 -22.27 16.27
C LEU A 134 -17.33 -21.21 17.16
N GLU A 135 -17.83 -21.65 18.32
CA GLU A 135 -18.47 -20.77 19.29
C GLU A 135 -17.42 -19.97 20.07
N GLY A 136 -17.37 -18.65 19.82
CA GLY A 136 -16.49 -17.72 20.50
C GLY A 136 -17.21 -16.42 20.86
N GLU A 137 -16.67 -15.69 21.82
CA GLU A 137 -17.18 -14.38 22.24
C GLU A 137 -16.31 -13.26 21.67
N ARG A 138 -16.92 -12.14 21.28
CA ARG A 138 -16.20 -10.92 20.86
C ARG A 138 -16.56 -9.76 21.78
N LEU A 139 -15.54 -9.15 22.38
CA LEU A 139 -15.63 -7.97 23.21
C LEU A 139 -14.79 -6.84 22.58
N GLY A 140 -15.43 -6.00 21.76
CA GLY A 140 -14.70 -4.97 21.01
C GLY A 140 -13.71 -5.59 20.01
N THR A 141 -12.43 -5.29 20.15
CA THR A 141 -11.33 -5.87 19.35
C THR A 141 -10.83 -7.22 19.88
N LEU A 142 -11.29 -7.65 21.06
CA LEU A 142 -10.92 -8.93 21.67
C LEU A 142 -11.83 -10.05 21.14
N ILE A 143 -11.23 -11.14 20.67
CA ILE A 143 -11.90 -12.38 20.29
C ILE A 143 -11.45 -13.47 21.26
N ARG A 144 -12.40 -14.11 21.93
CA ARG A 144 -12.18 -15.27 22.82
C ARG A 144 -12.73 -16.52 22.15
N LEU A 145 -11.92 -17.54 22.04
CA LEU A 145 -12.29 -18.82 21.47
C LEU A 145 -11.71 -19.93 22.33
N GLY A 146 -12.57 -20.77 22.91
CA GLY A 146 -12.16 -21.82 23.85
C GLY A 146 -11.34 -21.25 25.01
N SER A 147 -10.14 -21.82 25.22
CA SER A 147 -9.17 -21.34 26.21
C SER A 147 -8.29 -20.18 25.72
N GLY A 148 -8.35 -19.85 24.42
CA GLY A 148 -7.51 -18.84 23.79
C GLY A 148 -8.20 -17.47 23.68
N SER A 149 -7.39 -16.42 23.63
CA SER A 149 -7.90 -15.07 23.29
C SER A 149 -6.89 -14.31 22.45
N ILE A 150 -7.38 -13.54 21.49
CA ILE A 150 -6.58 -12.66 20.65
C ILE A 150 -7.21 -11.27 20.63
N GLU A 151 -6.37 -10.25 20.78
CA GLU A 151 -6.80 -8.86 20.64
C GLU A 151 -6.27 -8.28 19.34
N VAL A 152 -7.18 -7.77 18.51
CA VAL A 152 -6.82 -7.16 17.23
C VAL A 152 -6.39 -5.72 17.48
N TYR A 153 -5.07 -5.49 17.45
CA TYR A 153 -4.48 -4.15 17.50
C TYR A 153 -4.18 -3.61 16.09
N HIS A 154 -3.71 -2.36 16.00
CA HIS A 154 -3.38 -1.70 14.72
C HIS A 154 -2.50 -2.55 13.79
N GLY A 155 -1.53 -3.31 14.33
CA GLY A 155 -0.69 -4.20 13.53
C GLY A 155 -1.43 -5.35 12.82
N CYS A 156 -2.59 -5.75 13.33
CA CYS A 156 -3.43 -6.84 12.83
C CYS A 156 -4.72 -6.32 12.16
N SER A 157 -4.88 -5.00 12.03
CA SER A 157 -6.07 -4.35 11.46
C SER A 157 -6.22 -4.55 9.95
N GLY A 158 -5.19 -5.06 9.27
CA GLY A 158 -5.19 -5.27 7.83
C GLY A 158 -4.78 -4.06 7.00
N LEU A 159 -4.56 -2.89 7.62
CA LEU A 159 -4.16 -1.68 6.90
C LEU A 159 -2.89 -1.91 6.05
N LYS A 160 -1.86 -2.57 6.59
CA LYS A 160 -0.62 -2.85 5.86
C LYS A 160 -0.87 -3.63 4.57
N LEU A 161 -1.67 -4.70 4.64
CA LEU A 161 -1.98 -5.54 3.49
C LEU A 161 -2.82 -4.76 2.45
N ILE A 162 -3.78 -3.97 2.91
CA ILE A 162 -4.56 -3.07 2.05
C ILE A 162 -3.65 -2.09 1.32
N LEU A 163 -2.76 -1.39 2.04
CA LEU A 163 -1.85 -0.41 1.45
C LEU A 163 -0.87 -1.04 0.47
N GLN A 164 -0.38 -2.26 0.76
CA GLN A 164 0.46 -3.02 -0.16
C GLN A 164 -0.29 -3.28 -1.48
N LEU A 165 -1.53 -3.77 -1.43
CA LEU A 165 -2.33 -4.03 -2.63
C LEU A 165 -2.74 -2.75 -3.37
N VAL A 166 -3.05 -1.67 -2.65
CA VAL A 166 -3.32 -0.36 -3.24
C VAL A 166 -2.07 0.18 -3.93
N GLY A 167 -0.89 0.04 -3.34
CA GLY A 167 0.38 0.41 -3.96
C GLY A 167 0.62 -0.31 -5.29
N PHE A 168 0.43 -1.64 -5.32
CA PHE A 168 0.51 -2.41 -6.57
C PHE A 168 -0.57 -2.01 -7.58
N SER A 169 -1.76 -1.70 -7.11
CA SER A 169 -2.86 -1.22 -7.96
C SER A 169 -2.52 0.11 -8.61
N LEU A 170 -1.91 1.05 -7.88
CA LEU A 170 -1.46 2.33 -8.43
C LEU A 170 -0.38 2.13 -9.50
N MET A 171 0.59 1.24 -9.27
CA MET A 171 1.59 0.90 -10.31
C MET A 171 0.91 0.39 -11.58
N TYR A 172 -0.02 -0.54 -11.43
CA TYR A 172 -0.78 -1.09 -12.55
C TYR A 172 -1.57 -0.01 -13.30
N LEU A 173 -2.25 0.89 -12.58
CA LEU A 173 -3.06 1.98 -13.16
C LEU A 173 -2.22 3.08 -13.82
N VAL A 174 -1.01 3.32 -13.33
CA VAL A 174 -0.04 4.23 -13.97
C VAL A 174 0.45 3.63 -15.30
N LEU A 175 0.74 2.33 -15.32
CA LEU A 175 1.19 1.64 -16.53
C LEU A 175 0.04 1.37 -17.53
N ASN A 176 -1.19 1.28 -17.05
CA ASN A 176 -2.37 0.98 -17.87
C ASN A 176 -3.52 1.94 -17.51
N PRO A 177 -3.50 3.19 -17.98
CA PRO A 177 -4.56 4.16 -17.71
C PRO A 177 -5.95 3.62 -18.08
N GLN A 178 -6.91 3.73 -17.17
CA GLN A 178 -8.27 3.21 -17.35
C GLN A 178 -9.31 4.32 -17.42
N LYS A 179 -10.56 3.97 -17.74
CA LYS A 179 -11.70 4.85 -17.41
C LYS A 179 -11.94 4.84 -15.90
N TRP A 180 -12.65 5.84 -15.38
CA TRP A 180 -12.90 6.01 -13.94
C TRP A 180 -13.51 4.77 -13.26
N TRP A 181 -14.36 4.00 -13.95
CA TRP A 181 -14.90 2.73 -13.44
C TRP A 181 -13.82 1.68 -13.20
N GLY A 182 -12.83 1.60 -14.09
CA GLY A 182 -11.70 0.68 -13.94
C GLY A 182 -10.78 1.10 -12.79
N TYR A 183 -10.55 2.40 -12.62
CA TYR A 183 -9.85 2.93 -11.44
C TYR A 183 -10.55 2.50 -10.13
N GLY A 184 -11.85 2.76 -10.03
CA GLY A 184 -12.64 2.38 -8.87
C GLY A 184 -12.62 0.87 -8.61
N GLY A 185 -12.83 0.06 -9.65
CA GLY A 185 -12.86 -1.40 -9.52
C GLY A 185 -11.54 -2.01 -9.06
N VAL A 186 -10.40 -1.50 -9.54
CA VAL A 186 -9.08 -2.00 -9.11
C VAL A 186 -8.80 -1.62 -7.66
N ILE A 187 -8.99 -0.34 -7.29
CA ILE A 187 -8.69 0.15 -5.94
C ILE A 187 -9.63 -0.46 -4.90
N LEU A 188 -10.94 -0.50 -5.17
CA LEU A 188 -11.91 -1.13 -4.27
C LEU A 188 -11.68 -2.63 -4.15
N GLY A 189 -11.30 -3.29 -5.25
CA GLY A 189 -10.90 -4.70 -5.23
C GLY A 189 -9.69 -4.94 -4.33
N ALA A 190 -8.65 -4.12 -4.44
CA ALA A 190 -7.47 -4.19 -3.57
C ALA A 190 -7.83 -4.02 -2.08
N ILE A 191 -8.68 -3.04 -1.76
CA ILE A 191 -9.14 -2.82 -0.38
C ILE A 191 -9.93 -4.04 0.13
N ALA A 192 -10.89 -4.54 -0.65
CA ALA A 192 -11.74 -5.66 -0.27
C ALA A 192 -10.94 -6.96 -0.08
N ILE A 193 -10.01 -7.26 -1.00
CA ILE A 193 -9.14 -8.43 -0.94
C ILE A 193 -8.21 -8.34 0.29
N GLY A 194 -7.58 -7.17 0.50
CA GLY A 194 -6.68 -6.95 1.64
C GLY A 194 -7.40 -7.08 2.98
N PHE A 195 -8.59 -6.47 3.11
CA PHE A 195 -9.42 -6.61 4.30
C PHE A 195 -9.86 -8.06 4.54
N GLY A 196 -10.38 -8.72 3.51
CA GLY A 196 -10.88 -10.09 3.60
C GLY A 196 -9.81 -11.10 3.99
N LEU A 197 -8.66 -11.08 3.31
CA LEU A 197 -7.55 -11.99 3.61
C LEU A 197 -6.93 -11.73 4.99
N ASN A 198 -6.88 -10.46 5.43
CA ASN A 198 -6.43 -10.17 6.78
C ASN A 198 -7.42 -10.68 7.84
N GLY A 199 -8.73 -10.61 7.59
CA GLY A 199 -9.72 -11.23 8.46
C GLY A 199 -9.58 -12.75 8.57
N VAL A 200 -9.33 -13.43 7.44
CA VAL A 200 -9.02 -14.87 7.43
C VAL A 200 -7.77 -15.16 8.26
N ARG A 201 -6.71 -14.35 8.11
CA ARG A 201 -5.48 -14.48 8.90
C ARG A 201 -5.76 -14.37 10.40
N VAL A 202 -6.51 -13.36 10.84
CA VAL A 202 -6.86 -13.18 12.26
C VAL A 202 -7.72 -14.34 12.79
N ALA A 203 -8.67 -14.85 11.99
CA ALA A 203 -9.45 -16.03 12.35
C ALA A 203 -8.57 -17.28 12.53
N ILE A 204 -7.62 -17.53 11.62
CA ILE A 204 -6.65 -18.62 11.76
C ILE A 204 -5.83 -18.47 13.05
N MET A 205 -5.35 -17.26 13.35
CA MET A 205 -4.60 -17.01 14.58
C MET A 205 -5.44 -17.26 15.85
N ALA A 206 -6.73 -16.90 15.84
CA ALA A 206 -7.65 -17.18 16.94
C ALA A 206 -7.84 -18.70 17.16
N ILE A 207 -7.90 -19.48 16.07
CA ILE A 207 -7.98 -20.95 16.14
C ILE A 207 -6.69 -21.53 16.74
N LEU A 208 -5.52 -21.11 16.25
CA LEU A 208 -4.23 -21.65 16.71
C LEU A 208 -4.00 -21.40 18.21
N ILE A 209 -4.31 -20.19 18.69
CA ILE A 209 -4.16 -19.89 20.12
C ILE A 209 -5.20 -20.65 20.96
N SER A 210 -6.40 -20.90 20.43
CA SER A 210 -7.40 -21.76 21.10
C SER A 210 -6.95 -23.22 21.19
N LEU A 211 -6.11 -23.70 20.28
CA LEU A 211 -5.54 -25.05 20.31
C LEU A 211 -4.30 -25.16 21.21
N GLY A 212 -3.83 -24.05 21.78
CA GLY A 212 -2.60 -24.01 22.58
C GLY A 212 -1.31 -24.09 21.77
N ASP A 213 -1.37 -23.87 20.45
CA ASP A 213 -0.20 -23.91 19.56
C ASP A 213 0.44 -22.51 19.42
N GLU A 214 1.16 -22.11 20.46
CA GLU A 214 1.84 -20.80 20.51
C GLU A 214 2.92 -20.66 19.42
N LEU A 215 3.62 -21.75 19.07
CA LEU A 215 4.65 -21.73 18.04
C LEU A 215 4.05 -21.47 16.65
N ALA A 216 2.95 -22.14 16.30
CA ALA A 216 2.24 -21.85 15.07
C ALA A 216 1.67 -20.43 15.09
N PHE A 217 1.09 -19.99 16.21
CA PHE A 217 0.59 -18.62 16.34
C PHE A 217 1.69 -17.59 16.03
N GLU A 218 2.88 -17.71 16.61
CA GLU A 218 4.00 -16.80 16.36
C GLU A 218 4.46 -16.84 14.89
N TYR A 219 4.51 -18.03 14.28
CA TYR A 219 4.88 -18.21 12.88
C TYR A 219 3.93 -17.47 11.92
N TRP A 220 2.61 -17.55 12.14
CA TRP A 220 1.61 -16.88 11.31
C TRP A 220 1.42 -15.39 11.67
N HIS A 221 1.77 -15.02 12.89
CA HIS A 221 1.69 -13.64 13.36
C HIS A 221 2.86 -12.80 12.86
N LEU A 222 4.10 -13.20 13.17
CA LEU A 222 5.31 -12.40 12.95
C LEU A 222 6.36 -13.12 12.10
N GLY A 223 6.26 -14.43 11.96
CA GLY A 223 7.16 -15.23 11.13
C GLY A 223 6.85 -15.15 9.64
N ASP A 224 7.57 -15.97 8.87
CA ASP A 224 7.47 -16.03 7.41
C ASP A 224 6.07 -16.43 6.91
N GLY A 225 5.28 -17.11 7.74
CA GLY A 225 3.89 -17.46 7.43
C GLY A 225 3.03 -16.23 7.15
N SER A 226 3.37 -15.07 7.73
CA SER A 226 2.70 -13.80 7.45
C SER A 226 2.87 -13.36 5.98
N LEU A 227 4.01 -13.66 5.34
CA LEU A 227 4.30 -13.31 3.95
C LEU A 227 3.45 -14.10 2.95
N ILE A 228 3.00 -15.31 3.34
CA ILE A 228 2.13 -16.14 2.52
C ILE A 228 0.81 -15.41 2.24
N PHE A 229 0.25 -14.72 3.23
CA PHE A 229 -0.97 -13.93 3.04
C PHE A 229 -0.75 -12.77 2.05
N SER A 230 0.40 -12.10 2.09
CA SER A 230 0.76 -11.08 1.10
C SER A 230 0.88 -11.66 -0.31
N ALA A 231 1.51 -12.83 -0.47
CA ALA A 231 1.65 -13.49 -1.77
C ALA A 231 0.27 -13.91 -2.34
N ILE A 232 -0.57 -14.52 -1.51
CA ILE A 232 -1.95 -14.89 -1.88
C ILE A 232 -2.73 -13.63 -2.27
N ALA A 233 -2.62 -12.56 -1.49
CA ALA A 233 -3.32 -11.31 -1.74
C ALA A 233 -2.93 -10.67 -3.09
N VAL A 234 -1.65 -10.66 -3.44
CA VAL A 234 -1.18 -10.20 -4.75
C VAL A 234 -1.70 -11.10 -5.87
N GLY A 235 -1.71 -12.42 -5.67
CA GLY A 235 -2.30 -13.37 -6.62
C GLY A 235 -3.80 -13.12 -6.85
N CYS A 236 -4.56 -12.94 -5.77
CA CYS A 236 -5.97 -12.59 -5.82
C CYS A 236 -6.21 -11.25 -6.53
N LEU A 237 -5.37 -10.24 -6.27
CA LEU A 237 -5.43 -8.96 -6.97
C LEU A 237 -5.18 -9.12 -8.47
N GLY A 238 -4.21 -9.95 -8.87
CA GLY A 238 -3.95 -10.27 -10.27
C GLY A 238 -5.14 -10.94 -10.97
N ILE A 239 -5.76 -11.93 -10.31
CA ILE A 239 -6.97 -12.61 -10.82
C ILE A 239 -8.14 -11.62 -10.93
N TRP A 240 -8.36 -10.81 -9.89
CA TRP A 240 -9.39 -9.77 -9.89
C TRP A 240 -9.19 -8.77 -11.02
N GLY A 241 -7.97 -8.22 -11.15
CA GLY A 241 -7.63 -7.27 -12.20
C GLY A 241 -7.85 -7.84 -13.60
N TRP A 242 -7.44 -9.09 -13.83
CA TRP A 242 -7.68 -9.79 -15.10
C TRP A 242 -9.18 -9.95 -15.40
N GLY A 243 -9.97 -10.38 -14.42
CA GLY A 243 -11.42 -10.51 -14.55
C GLY A 243 -12.10 -9.17 -14.84
N LEU A 244 -11.70 -8.12 -14.10
CA LEU A 244 -12.23 -6.76 -14.26
C LEU A 244 -11.89 -6.20 -15.66
N GLN A 245 -10.67 -6.36 -16.14
CA GLN A 245 -10.29 -5.93 -17.49
C GLN A 245 -11.13 -6.63 -18.56
N ARG A 246 -11.34 -7.95 -18.44
CA ARG A 246 -12.16 -8.71 -19.37
C ARG A 246 -13.62 -8.22 -19.36
N TRP A 247 -14.16 -7.96 -18.18
CA TRP A 247 -15.50 -7.41 -18.03
C TRP A 247 -15.61 -6.01 -18.66
N LEU A 248 -14.68 -5.10 -18.35
CA LEU A 248 -14.65 -3.75 -18.94
C LEU A 248 -14.55 -3.78 -20.45
N LYS A 249 -13.77 -4.72 -21.01
CA LYS A 249 -13.68 -4.92 -22.46
C LYS A 249 -15.02 -5.35 -23.04
N ASN A 250 -15.66 -6.36 -22.45
CA ASN A 250 -16.97 -6.84 -22.92
C ASN A 250 -18.06 -5.76 -22.86
N VAL A 251 -18.05 -4.90 -21.83
CA VAL A 251 -18.97 -3.76 -21.72
C VAL A 251 -18.70 -2.74 -22.82
N ASN A 252 -17.42 -2.39 -23.09
CA ASN A 252 -17.09 -1.48 -24.18
C ASN A 252 -17.41 -2.06 -25.56
N ASP A 253 -17.31 -3.38 -25.72
CA ASP A 253 -17.61 -4.11 -26.96
C ASP A 253 -19.13 -4.39 -27.13
N GLY A 254 -19.98 -3.97 -26.18
CA GLY A 254 -21.43 -4.14 -26.22
C GLY A 254 -21.92 -5.59 -26.03
N ILE A 255 -21.07 -6.47 -25.50
CA ILE A 255 -21.36 -7.91 -25.29
C ILE A 255 -22.14 -8.14 -24.00
N VAL A 256 -21.97 -7.28 -23.01
CA VAL A 256 -22.64 -7.36 -21.70
C VAL A 256 -23.28 -6.00 -21.41
N LEU A 257 -24.59 -6.01 -21.13
CA LEU A 257 -25.37 -4.83 -20.72
C LEU A 257 -25.04 -4.41 -19.29
#